data_AF-A0A7C5RPJ4-F1
#
_entry.id   AF-A0A7C5RPJ4-F1
#
_cell.length_a   1.000
_cell.length_b   1.000
_cell.length_c   1.000
_cell.angle_alpha   90.00
_cell.angle_beta   90.00
_cell.angle_gamma   90.00
#
_symmetry.space_group_name_H-M   'P 1'
#
loop_
_entity.id
_entity.type
_entity.pdbx_description
1 polymer ?
#
loop_
_entity_poly.entity_id
_entity_poly.type
_entity_poly.pdbx_seq_one_letter_code
_entity_poly.pdbx_strand_id
1 'polypeptide(L)'
;MPYLNYVAGAMLLILGIRYLLEKPRTTLGEEHGHVHDNFKEGEHEHEHEHPGGIRHTHPHRHAKKVLISIRGIAVSAFFLGFAHEEEFALLALAVGGIDPLALMLIYGLAVTAGLVGVTIAAVMIYGRVEEKLKRYEGVIPKLSGMILLIMAASFLIGLR
;
A
#
# COMPACT_ATOMS: atom_id res chain seq x y z
N MET A 1 26.02 -5.41 11.64
CA MET A 1 26.17 -3.94 11.52
C MET A 1 25.19 -3.27 12.48
N PRO A 2 25.59 -2.91 13.71
CA PRO A 2 24.68 -2.41 14.75
C PRO A 2 23.93 -1.13 14.35
N TYR A 3 24.54 -0.29 13.50
CA TYR A 3 23.95 0.94 12.99
C TYR A 3 22.72 0.72 12.08
N LEU A 4 22.64 -0.42 11.39
CA LEU A 4 21.56 -0.71 10.46
C LEU A 4 20.22 -0.86 11.18
N ASN A 5 20.23 -1.46 12.38
CA ASN A 5 19.03 -1.65 13.19
C ASN A 5 18.47 -0.32 13.68
N TYR A 6 19.34 0.61 14.07
CA TYR A 6 18.92 1.95 14.48
C TYR A 6 18.34 2.75 13.31
N VAL A 7 18.94 2.64 12.12
CA VAL A 7 18.41 3.28 10.90
C VAL A 7 17.04 2.70 10.53
N ALA A 8 16.90 1.37 10.52
CA ALA A 8 15.64 0.70 10.23
C ALA A 8 14.56 1.07 11.27
N GLY A 9 14.89 1.01 12.56
CA GLY A 9 14.00 1.40 13.65
C GLY A 9 13.56 2.87 13.55
N ALA A 10 14.48 3.79 13.24
CA ALA A 10 14.14 5.20 13.04
C ALA A 10 13.21 5.43 11.84
N MET A 11 13.45 4.74 10.71
CA MET A 11 12.58 4.82 9.53
C MET A 11 11.17 4.28 9.83
N LEU A 12 11.08 3.13 10.48
CA LEU A 12 9.80 2.52 10.89
C LEU A 12 9.05 3.40 11.90
N LEU A 13 9.78 4.04 12.82
CA LEU A 13 9.19 4.97 13.79
C LEU A 13 8.57 6.18 13.09
N ILE A 14 9.31 6.82 12.18
CA ILE A 14 8.82 7.97 11.41
C ILE A 14 7.58 7.58 10.60
N LEU A 15 7.63 6.44 9.91
CA LEU A 15 6.52 5.97 9.09
C LEU A 15 5.31 5.60 9.95
N GLY A 16 5.51 4.93 11.10
CA GLY A 16 4.45 4.58 12.04
C GLY A 16 3.73 5.81 12.61
N ILE A 17 4.49 6.82 13.03
CA ILE A 17 3.94 8.12 13.47
C ILE A 17 3.14 8.78 12.34
N ARG A 18 3.66 8.78 11.11
CA ARG A 18 2.97 9.36 9.96
C ARG A 18 1.61 8.70 9.72
N TYR A 19 1.55 7.36 9.80
CA TYR A 19 0.31 6.59 9.66
C TYR A 19 -0.70 6.87 10.78
N LEU A 20 -0.24 7.09 12.01
CA LEU A 20 -1.12 7.47 13.13
C LEU A 20 -1.67 8.89 13.02
N LEU A 21 -0.89 9.81 12.42
CA LEU A 21 -1.29 11.20 12.20
C LEU A 21 -2.18 11.38 10.96
N GLU A 22 -2.30 10.36 10.11
CA GLU A 22 -3.16 10.40 8.95
C GLU A 22 -4.62 10.53 9.38
N LYS A 23 -5.23 11.68 9.04
CA LYS A 23 -6.61 11.97 9.42
C LYS A 23 -7.56 11.04 8.66
N PRO A 24 -8.56 10.44 9.32
CA PRO A 24 -9.57 9.66 8.62
C PRO A 24 -10.29 10.55 7.61
N ARG A 25 -10.46 10.04 6.40
CA ARG A 25 -11.10 10.75 5.27
C ARG A 25 -12.50 11.27 5.58
N THR A 26 -13.16 10.74 6.62
CA THR A 26 -14.46 11.21 7.10
C THR A 26 -14.46 12.63 7.70
N THR A 27 -13.29 13.28 7.85
CA THR A 27 -13.17 14.65 8.40
C THR A 27 -12.90 15.73 7.35
N LEU A 28 -12.74 15.35 6.07
CA LEU A 28 -12.96 16.25 4.94
C LEU A 28 -14.37 15.93 4.45
N GLY A 29 -15.27 16.92 4.50
CA GLY A 29 -16.71 16.76 4.33
C GLY A 29 -17.10 15.92 3.10
N GLU A 30 -18.21 15.20 3.21
CA GLU A 30 -18.83 14.33 2.19
C GLU A 30 -18.33 14.52 0.73
N GLU A 31 -17.16 13.97 0.39
CA GLU A 31 -16.67 13.95 -0.99
C GLU A 31 -17.19 12.70 -1.69
N HIS A 32 -18.31 12.84 -2.39
CA HIS A 32 -18.86 11.80 -3.24
C HIS A 32 -18.12 11.80 -4.59
N GLY A 33 -17.16 10.89 -4.75
CA GLY A 33 -16.34 10.77 -5.95
C GLY A 33 -17.09 10.21 -7.16
N HIS A 34 -17.00 10.90 -8.29
CA HIS A 34 -17.35 10.40 -9.62
C HIS A 34 -16.17 10.63 -10.57
N VAL A 35 -16.06 9.81 -11.62
CA VAL A 35 -14.91 9.80 -12.54
C VAL A 35 -15.25 10.62 -13.78
N HIS A 36 -14.40 11.59 -14.12
CA HIS A 36 -14.46 12.35 -15.37
C HIS A 36 -13.27 12.03 -16.27
N ASP A 37 -13.48 12.08 -17.58
CA ASP A 37 -12.46 11.84 -18.60
C ASP A 37 -11.41 12.97 -18.69
N ASN A 38 -11.67 14.14 -18.11
CA ASN A 38 -10.76 15.30 -18.14
C ASN A 38 -10.41 15.78 -16.72
N PHE A 39 -9.36 15.22 -16.15
CA PHE A 39 -8.79 15.63 -14.86
C PHE A 39 -8.08 16.98 -14.97
N LYS A 40 -8.73 18.08 -14.54
CA LYS A 40 -8.04 19.32 -14.16
C LYS A 40 -8.08 19.47 -12.64
N GLU A 41 -6.90 19.66 -12.05
CA GLU A 41 -6.69 19.88 -10.62
C GLU A 41 -7.35 21.20 -10.18
N GLY A 42 -8.18 21.17 -9.14
CA GLY A 42 -8.82 22.39 -8.61
C GLY A 42 -10.09 22.13 -7.81
N GLU A 43 -10.50 23.15 -7.04
CA GLU A 43 -11.85 23.24 -6.50
C GLU A 43 -12.82 23.54 -7.62
N HIS A 44 -13.88 22.75 -7.74
CA HIS A 44 -14.93 23.02 -8.71
C HIS A 44 -16.32 22.69 -8.15
N GLU A 45 -17.31 23.43 -8.63
CA GLU A 45 -18.71 23.34 -8.21
C GLU A 45 -19.51 22.54 -9.24
N HIS A 46 -20.23 21.52 -8.78
CA HIS A 46 -21.14 20.74 -9.62
C HIS A 46 -22.48 20.50 -8.90
N GLU A 47 -23.54 20.44 -9.69
CA GLU A 47 -24.88 20.09 -9.24
C GLU A 47 -25.02 18.56 -9.21
N HIS A 48 -25.47 18.00 -8.09
CA HIS A 48 -25.74 16.56 -8.00
C HIS A 48 -27.00 16.27 -7.19
N GLU A 49 -27.52 15.05 -7.40
CA GLU A 49 -28.78 14.57 -6.86
C GLU A 49 -28.51 13.51 -5.79
N HIS A 50 -29.10 13.69 -4.60
CA HIS A 50 -28.99 12.72 -3.51
C HIS A 50 -30.03 11.60 -3.63
N PRO A 51 -29.80 10.44 -3.01
CA PRO A 51 -30.84 9.43 -2.81
C PRO A 51 -32.03 10.08 -2.08
N GLY A 52 -33.11 10.37 -2.81
CA GLY A 52 -34.22 11.21 -2.34
C GLY A 52 -34.61 12.37 -3.27
N GLY A 53 -33.90 12.57 -4.39
CA GLY A 53 -34.29 13.51 -5.44
C GLY A 53 -33.93 14.98 -5.16
N ILE A 54 -33.19 15.25 -4.09
CA ILE A 54 -32.78 16.61 -3.72
C ILE A 54 -31.51 16.96 -4.49
N ARG A 55 -31.63 17.95 -5.37
CA ARG A 55 -30.53 18.51 -6.15
C ARG A 55 -29.91 19.68 -5.41
N HIS A 56 -28.58 19.67 -5.29
CA HIS A 56 -27.86 20.81 -4.73
C HIS A 56 -26.48 20.99 -5.34
N THR A 57 -25.91 22.17 -5.12
CA THR A 57 -24.61 22.62 -5.62
C THR A 57 -23.70 22.93 -4.44
N HIS A 58 -22.51 22.35 -4.41
CA HIS A 58 -21.47 22.73 -3.46
C HIS A 58 -20.07 22.50 -4.05
N PRO A 59 -19.04 23.21 -3.55
CA PRO A 59 -17.67 23.06 -4.02
C PRO A 59 -17.04 21.75 -3.51
N HIS A 60 -16.30 21.07 -4.39
CA HIS A 60 -15.51 19.87 -4.07
C HIS A 60 -14.03 20.09 -4.32
N ARG A 61 -13.16 19.37 -3.59
CA ARG A 61 -11.71 19.43 -3.78
C ARG A 61 -11.17 18.06 -4.16
N HIS A 62 -10.88 17.85 -5.44
CA HIS A 62 -10.28 16.58 -5.87
C HIS A 62 -8.89 16.37 -5.31
N ALA A 63 -8.71 15.29 -4.56
CA ALA A 63 -7.39 14.81 -4.18
C ALA A 63 -6.59 14.44 -5.44
N LYS A 64 -5.36 14.95 -5.54
CA LYS A 64 -4.42 14.62 -6.61
C LYS A 64 -4.31 13.11 -6.73
N LYS A 65 -4.73 12.54 -7.87
CA LYS A 65 -4.43 11.15 -8.20
C LYS A 65 -2.91 11.05 -8.15
N VAL A 66 -2.37 10.22 -7.25
CA VAL A 66 -0.96 9.83 -7.31
C VAL A 66 -0.83 9.09 -8.63
N LEU A 67 -0.45 9.81 -9.69
CA LEU A 67 -0.06 9.22 -10.96
C LEU A 67 1.26 8.51 -10.69
N ILE A 68 1.18 7.31 -10.14
CA ILE A 68 2.33 6.42 -10.04
C ILE A 68 2.69 6.11 -11.49
N SER A 69 3.71 6.79 -12.03
CA SER A 69 4.12 6.53 -13.40
C SER A 69 4.56 5.07 -13.53
N ILE A 70 4.40 4.47 -14.70
CA ILE A 70 4.89 3.10 -14.98
C ILE A 70 6.36 2.98 -14.57
N ARG A 71 7.14 4.04 -14.81
CA ARG A 71 8.54 4.15 -14.36
C ARG A 71 8.67 4.10 -12.84
N GLY A 72 7.83 4.83 -12.11
CA GLY A 72 7.79 4.81 -10.65
C GLY A 72 7.41 3.43 -10.10
N ILE A 73 6.42 2.76 -10.70
CA ILE A 73 6.05 1.38 -10.32
C ILE A 73 7.22 0.43 -10.58
N ALA A 74 7.82 0.48 -11.78
CA ALA A 74 8.92 -0.40 -12.15
C ALA A 74 10.15 -0.22 -11.25
N VAL A 75 10.53 1.03 -10.96
CA VAL A 75 11.66 1.33 -10.06
C VAL A 75 11.37 0.86 -8.63
N SER A 76 10.18 1.12 -8.10
CA SER A 76 9.80 0.64 -6.77
C SER A 76 9.76 -0.89 -6.71
N ALA A 77 9.21 -1.56 -7.72
CA ALA A 77 9.17 -3.02 -7.81
C ALA A 77 10.57 -3.62 -7.87
N PHE A 78 11.50 -2.99 -8.60
CA PHE A 78 12.90 -3.39 -8.66
C PHE A 78 13.56 -3.34 -7.27
N PHE A 79 13.48 -2.20 -6.57
CA PHE A 79 14.05 -2.09 -5.23
C PHE A 79 13.37 -3.01 -4.22
N LEU A 80 12.05 -3.22 -4.33
CA LEU A 80 11.32 -4.13 -3.46
C LEU A 80 11.73 -5.59 -3.68
N GLY A 81 12.07 -5.98 -4.91
CA GLY A 81 12.63 -7.30 -5.23
C GLY A 81 13.97 -7.54 -4.52
N PHE A 82 14.87 -6.56 -4.55
CA PHE A 82 16.15 -6.63 -3.84
C PHE A 82 16.03 -6.49 -2.30
N ALA A 83 14.94 -5.90 -1.81
CA ALA A 83 14.71 -5.75 -0.37
C ALA A 83 14.41 -7.08 0.32
N HIS A 84 14.05 -8.12 -0.43
CA HIS A 84 13.83 -9.45 0.10
C HIS A 84 15.16 -10.18 0.28
N GLU A 85 15.37 -10.79 1.45
CA GLU A 85 16.54 -11.64 1.72
C GLU A 85 16.52 -12.97 0.92
N GLU A 86 15.51 -13.17 0.07
CA GLU A 86 15.27 -14.38 -0.73
C GLU A 86 16.39 -14.66 -1.75
N GLU A 87 17.05 -13.63 -2.29
CA GLU A 87 18.15 -13.79 -3.26
C GLU A 87 19.35 -14.54 -2.66
N PHE A 88 19.65 -14.32 -1.38
CA PHE A 88 20.73 -15.01 -0.68
C PHE A 88 20.41 -16.48 -0.42
N ALA A 89 19.14 -16.81 -0.17
CA ALA A 89 18.69 -18.19 -0.02
C ALA A 89 18.77 -18.97 -1.35
N LEU A 90 18.40 -18.33 -2.47
CA LEU A 90 18.52 -18.92 -3.80
C LEU A 90 19.98 -19.15 -4.19
N LEU A 91 20.88 -18.20 -3.90
CA LEU A 91 22.31 -18.37 -4.10
C LEU A 91 22.90 -19.50 -3.27
N ALA A 92 22.47 -19.66 -2.01
CA ALA A 92 22.91 -20.75 -1.15
C ALA A 92 22.50 -22.13 -1.71
N LEU A 93 21.27 -22.25 -2.24
CA LEU A 93 20.79 -23.47 -2.90
C LEU A 93 21.54 -23.77 -4.21
N ALA A 94 21.86 -22.73 -4.99
CA ALA A 94 22.66 -22.84 -6.20
C ALA A 94 24.09 -23.34 -5.90
N VAL A 95 24.75 -22.79 -4.87
CA VAL A 95 26.06 -23.28 -4.38
C VAL A 95 25.93 -24.72 -3.82
N GLY A 96 24.77 -25.07 -3.28
CA GLY A 96 24.43 -26.42 -2.84
C GLY A 96 24.24 -27.46 -3.97
N GLY A 97 24.43 -27.08 -5.23
CA GLY A 97 24.44 -27.99 -6.37
C GLY A 97 23.12 -28.09 -7.15
N ILE A 98 22.14 -27.23 -6.87
CA ILE A 98 20.90 -27.14 -7.65
C ILE A 98 21.15 -26.31 -8.91
N ASP A 99 20.62 -26.74 -10.04
CA ASP A 99 20.66 -25.97 -11.29
C ASP A 99 20.08 -24.55 -11.07
N PRO A 100 20.90 -23.49 -11.17
CA PRO A 100 20.46 -22.13 -10.82
C PRO A 100 19.37 -21.61 -11.75
N LEU A 101 19.39 -22.03 -13.01
CA LEU A 101 18.43 -21.57 -14.01
C LEU A 101 17.05 -22.19 -13.76
N ALA A 102 17.00 -23.51 -13.52
CA ALA A 102 15.77 -24.19 -13.16
C ALA A 102 15.21 -23.65 -11.83
N LEU A 103 16.07 -23.41 -10.84
CA LEU A 103 15.69 -22.84 -9.55
C LEU A 103 15.04 -21.46 -9.70
N MET A 104 15.68 -20.55 -10.44
CA MET A 104 15.17 -19.20 -10.69
C MET A 104 13.82 -19.22 -11.44
N LEU A 105 13.67 -20.11 -12.43
CA LEU A 105 12.42 -20.23 -13.17
C LEU A 105 11.27 -20.76 -12.32
N ILE A 106 11.50 -21.84 -11.56
CA ILE A 106 10.47 -22.43 -10.68
C ILE A 106 10.07 -21.42 -9.61
N TYR A 107 11.06 -20.77 -8.98
CA TYR A 107 10.83 -19.73 -7.99
C TYR A 107 10.02 -18.57 -8.56
N GLY A 108 10.46 -18.00 -9.69
CA GLY A 108 9.77 -16.89 -10.32
C GLY A 108 8.33 -17.24 -10.71
N LEU A 109 8.10 -18.45 -11.22
CA LEU A 109 6.76 -18.93 -11.57
C LEU A 109 5.88 -19.10 -10.33
N ALA A 110 6.42 -19.68 -9.25
CA ALA A 110 5.70 -19.86 -7.99
C ALA A 110 5.32 -18.51 -7.36
N VAL A 111 6.26 -17.56 -7.29
CA VAL A 111 6.01 -16.20 -6.78
C VAL A 111 4.99 -15.47 -7.64
N THR A 112 5.11 -15.56 -8.97
CA THR A 112 4.14 -14.95 -9.90
C THR A 112 2.76 -15.52 -9.69
N ALA A 113 2.62 -16.86 -9.64
CA ALA A 113 1.35 -17.52 -9.41
C ALA A 113 0.74 -17.14 -8.05
N GLY A 114 1.56 -17.08 -7.00
CA GLY A 114 1.15 -16.67 -5.66
C GLY A 114 0.67 -15.22 -5.60
N LEU A 115 1.46 -14.26 -6.12
CA LEU A 115 1.10 -12.84 -6.12
C LEU A 115 -0.12 -12.56 -6.99
N VAL A 116 -0.19 -13.10 -8.21
CA VAL A 116 -1.36 -12.95 -9.08
C VAL A 116 -2.60 -13.57 -8.44
N GLY A 117 -2.47 -14.77 -7.87
CA GLY A 117 -3.57 -15.45 -7.19
C GLY A 117 -4.11 -14.66 -5.99
N VAL A 118 -3.22 -14.21 -5.10
CA VAL A 118 -3.60 -13.38 -3.93
C VAL A 118 -4.20 -12.05 -4.40
N THR A 119 -3.68 -11.44 -5.46
CA THR A 119 -4.21 -10.18 -5.99
C THR A 119 -5.63 -10.35 -6.53
N ILE A 120 -5.88 -11.38 -7.35
CA ILE A 120 -7.21 -11.67 -7.87
C ILE A 120 -8.18 -11.96 -6.71
N ALA A 121 -7.75 -12.77 -5.73
CA ALA A 121 -8.54 -13.07 -4.55
C ALA A 121 -8.87 -11.81 -3.74
N ALA A 122 -7.89 -10.93 -3.53
CA ALA A 122 -8.07 -9.67 -2.81
C ALA A 122 -9.08 -8.75 -3.52
N VAL A 123 -8.96 -8.59 -4.84
CA VAL A 123 -9.91 -7.79 -5.65
C VAL A 123 -11.32 -8.37 -5.55
N MET A 124 -11.45 -9.69 -5.67
CA MET A 124 -12.74 -10.37 -5.56
C MET A 124 -13.37 -10.21 -4.16
N ILE A 125 -12.57 -10.36 -3.09
CA ILE A 125 -13.04 -10.19 -1.71
C ILE A 125 -13.44 -8.73 -1.49
N TYR A 126 -12.61 -7.78 -1.93
CA TYR A 126 -12.86 -6.34 -1.79
C TYR A 126 -14.21 -5.96 -2.37
N GLY A 127 -14.54 -6.42 -3.59
CA GLY A 127 -15.84 -6.15 -4.21
C GLY A 127 -17.05 -6.68 -3.42
N ARG A 128 -16.87 -7.70 -2.57
CA ARG A 128 -17.95 -8.23 -1.70
C ARG A 128 -18.03 -7.56 -0.33
N VAL A 129 -16.92 -7.01 0.17
CA VAL A 129 -16.83 -6.45 1.53
C VAL A 129 -16.68 -4.94 1.57
N GLU A 130 -16.72 -4.26 0.43
CA GLU A 130 -16.46 -2.82 0.29
C GLU A 130 -17.27 -1.99 1.29
N GLU A 131 -18.59 -2.22 1.39
CA GLU A 131 -19.46 -1.47 2.30
C GLU A 131 -19.06 -1.64 3.77
N LYS A 132 -18.64 -2.85 4.16
CA LYS A 132 -18.14 -3.13 5.51
C LYS A 132 -16.77 -2.49 5.71
N LEU A 133 -15.93 -2.46 4.68
CA LEU A 133 -14.57 -1.93 4.73
C LEU A 133 -14.54 -0.40 4.86
N LYS A 134 -15.48 0.31 4.21
CA LYS A 134 -15.65 1.77 4.34
C LYS A 134 -15.82 2.21 5.79
N ARG A 135 -16.50 1.42 6.62
CA ARG A 135 -16.64 1.69 8.06
C ARG A 135 -15.30 1.65 8.81
N TYR A 136 -14.33 0.89 8.33
CA TYR A 136 -13.01 0.71 8.97
C TYR A 136 -11.89 1.53 8.30
N GLU A 137 -12.19 2.33 7.27
CA GLU A 137 -11.18 3.11 6.55
C GLU A 137 -10.38 4.05 7.47
N GLY A 138 -10.99 4.57 8.54
CA GLY A 138 -10.29 5.36 9.56
C GLY A 138 -9.46 4.57 10.58
N VAL A 139 -9.68 3.26 10.69
CA VAL A 139 -8.98 2.37 11.64
C VAL A 139 -7.78 1.70 10.97
N ILE A 140 -7.85 1.42 9.66
CA ILE A 140 -6.79 0.75 8.90
C ILE A 140 -5.44 1.49 9.04
N PRO A 141 -5.33 2.80 8.78
CA PRO A 141 -4.06 3.52 8.93
C PRO A 141 -3.51 3.47 10.36
N LYS A 142 -4.40 3.54 11.36
CA LYS A 142 -4.00 3.51 12.77
C LYS A 142 -3.43 2.16 13.16
N LEU A 143 -4.07 1.08 12.72
CA LEU A 143 -3.60 -0.29 12.95
C LEU A 143 -2.24 -0.53 12.27
N SER A 144 -2.10 -0.12 11.01
CA SER A 144 -0.82 -0.20 10.28
C SER A 144 0.29 0.59 10.98
N GLY A 145 -0.01 1.81 11.44
CA GLY A 145 0.94 2.64 12.20
C GLY A 145 1.36 1.96 13.51
N MET A 146 0.42 1.37 14.25
CA MET A 146 0.71 0.65 15.49
C MET A 146 1.62 -0.56 15.26
N ILE A 147 1.36 -1.37 14.24
CA ILE A 147 2.22 -2.50 13.87
C ILE A 147 3.64 -2.00 13.55
N LEU A 148 3.75 -0.90 12.81
CA LEU A 148 5.05 -0.30 12.49
C LEU A 148 5.83 0.18 13.72
N LEU A 149 5.15 0.79 14.69
CA LEU A 149 5.77 1.21 15.94
C LEU A 149 6.26 0.02 16.78
N ILE A 150 5.47 -1.07 16.81
CA ILE A 150 5.89 -2.31 17.48
C ILE A 150 7.15 -2.85 16.82
N MET A 151 7.19 -2.95 15.49
CA MET A 151 8.39 -3.39 14.77
C MET A 151 9.58 -2.45 15.00
N ALA A 152 9.34 -1.12 14.98
CA ALA A 152 10.39 -0.14 15.26
C ALA A 152 11.01 -0.37 16.66
N ALA A 153 10.18 -0.61 17.68
CA ALA A 153 10.64 -0.92 19.02
C ALA A 153 11.46 -2.21 19.07
N SER A 154 11.00 -3.29 18.42
CA SER A 154 11.73 -4.56 18.35
C SER A 154 13.13 -4.38 17.73
N PHE A 155 13.25 -3.58 16.66
CA PHE A 155 14.52 -3.25 16.03
C PHE A 155 15.44 -2.42 16.94
N LEU A 156 14.91 -1.44 17.68
CA LEU A 156 15.69 -0.56 18.57
C LEU A 156 16.18 -1.27 19.84
N ILE A 157 15.37 -2.19 20.38
CA ILE A 157 15.71 -2.99 21.58
C ILE A 157 16.60 -4.19 21.20
N GLY A 158 16.72 -4.50 19.91
CA GLY A 158 17.54 -5.61 19.41
C GLY A 158 16.87 -6.98 19.58
N LEU A 159 15.55 -7.02 19.80
CA LEU A 159 14.78 -8.26 19.89
C LEU A 159 14.65 -8.98 18.54
N ARG A 160 14.89 -8.28 17.43
CA ARG A 160 14.43 -8.62 16.08
C ARG A 160 12.93 -8.81 16.04
#